data_AF-A8XT41-F1
#
_entry.id   AF-A8XT41-F1
#
_cell.length_a   1.000
_cell.length_b   1.000
_cell.length_c   1.000
_cell.angle_alpha   90.00
_cell.angle_beta   90.00
_cell.angle_gamma   90.00
#
_symmetry.space_group_name_H-M   'P 1'
#
loop_
_entity.id
_entity.type
_entity.pdbx_description
1 polymer ?
#
loop_
_entity_poly.entity_id
_entity_poly.type
_entity_poly.pdbx_seq_one_letter_code
_entity_poly.pdbx_strand_id
1 'polypeptide(L)'
;MCSHGHSHNCASEHIPEGSGDDVHRYDMVSYIDLDKVTTLNESIDGAGKKVFKVMENRDDRTEFVESDCDHELLFNIPFTGHVRITGLSIIGDEDGSHPAKIRLFKDRDAMAFDDCSIEADQEIDLKQDPRGLVDYPLKASKFGNIHHLSILVSANFGEDETKVYYIGLRGEFQHEFRQRVAIATYESRAQLKDHKNEIPDSVTRSLF
;
A
#
# COMPACT_ATOMS: atom_id res chain seq x y z
N MET A 1 -2.72 62.26 5.55
CA MET A 1 -1.85 61.69 4.49
C MET A 1 -1.16 60.47 5.06
N CYS A 2 -1.41 59.30 4.46
CA CYS A 2 -0.55 58.11 4.25
C CYS A 2 0.28 57.56 5.44
N SER A 3 0.50 56.27 5.67
CA SER A 3 0.11 55.00 5.05
C SER A 3 0.67 53.85 5.94
N HIS A 4 0.01 52.70 5.86
CA HIS A 4 0.33 51.32 6.25
C HIS A 4 1.79 50.90 6.54
N GLY A 5 1.93 49.98 7.50
CA GLY A 5 3.02 49.01 7.61
C GLY A 5 2.56 47.75 8.33
N HIS A 6 2.01 46.78 7.58
CA HIS A 6 1.72 45.43 8.05
C HIS A 6 3.04 44.68 8.27
N SER A 7 3.31 44.23 9.49
CA SER A 7 4.37 43.25 9.77
C SER A 7 3.71 41.88 9.96
N HIS A 8 4.01 40.98 9.03
CA HIS A 8 3.57 39.59 9.03
C HIS A 8 4.23 38.85 10.19
N ASN A 9 3.41 38.35 11.12
CA ASN A 9 3.84 37.38 12.12
C ASN A 9 3.75 35.99 11.48
N CYS A 10 4.88 35.48 10.99
CA CYS A 10 4.96 34.15 10.40
C CYS A 10 4.65 33.09 11.47
N ALA A 11 3.64 32.26 11.18
CA ALA A 11 3.31 31.07 11.93
C ALA A 11 4.51 30.13 11.93
N SER A 12 5.08 29.88 13.11
CA SER A 12 5.97 28.75 13.34
C SER A 12 5.10 27.51 13.25
N GLU A 13 5.09 26.85 12.08
CA GLU A 13 4.50 25.53 11.94
C GLU A 13 5.26 24.58 12.85
N HIS A 14 4.61 24.22 13.96
CA HIS A 14 5.08 23.22 14.90
C HIS A 14 5.04 21.87 14.20
N ILE A 15 6.17 21.48 13.60
CA ILE A 15 6.40 20.09 13.17
C ILE A 15 6.18 19.23 14.43
N PRO A 16 5.23 18.28 14.44
CA PRO A 16 5.07 17.41 15.59
C PRO A 16 6.33 16.58 15.71
N GLU A 17 7.11 16.80 16.77
CA GLU A 17 8.16 15.86 17.18
C GLU A 17 7.46 14.55 17.54
N GLY A 18 7.53 13.58 16.60
CA GLY A 18 7.12 12.21 16.84
C GLY A 18 7.94 11.64 17.99
N SER A 19 7.23 11.09 18.97
CA SER A 19 7.76 10.39 20.14
C SER A 19 8.91 9.44 19.76
N GLY A 20 10.07 9.64 20.40
CA GLY A 20 11.34 8.97 20.14
C GLY A 20 11.44 7.50 20.55
N ASP A 21 10.47 6.66 20.17
CA ASP A 21 10.54 5.19 20.32
C ASP A 21 9.90 4.42 19.14
N ASP A 22 9.54 5.08 18.03
CA ASP A 22 9.21 4.40 16.77
C ASP A 22 10.48 4.25 15.93
N VAL A 23 11.31 3.25 16.28
CA VAL A 23 12.23 2.68 15.31
C VAL A 23 11.35 2.25 14.14
N HIS A 24 11.44 2.94 12.99
CA HIS A 24 10.65 2.61 11.80
C HIS A 24 10.84 1.13 11.44
N ARG A 25 9.93 0.27 11.90
CA ARG A 25 10.01 -1.18 11.68
C ARG A 25 9.60 -1.47 10.24
N TYR A 26 10.52 -2.06 9.48
CA TYR A 26 10.26 -2.60 8.15
C TYR A 26 10.01 -4.10 8.25
N ASP A 27 8.83 -4.46 8.71
CA ASP A 27 8.41 -5.82 9.05
C ASP A 27 7.38 -6.39 8.06
N MET A 28 7.04 -5.67 6.99
CA MET A 28 6.02 -6.12 6.05
C MET A 28 6.46 -7.27 5.15
N VAL A 29 7.76 -7.58 5.10
CA VAL A 29 8.30 -8.69 4.30
C VAL A 29 7.64 -10.04 4.61
N SER A 30 7.23 -10.28 5.86
CA SER A 30 6.54 -11.53 6.24
C SER A 30 5.13 -11.68 5.68
N TYR A 31 4.53 -10.58 5.20
CA TYR A 31 3.19 -10.56 4.60
C TYR A 31 3.24 -10.44 3.08
N ILE A 32 4.43 -10.44 2.47
CA ILE A 32 4.60 -10.48 1.02
C ILE A 32 4.58 -11.94 0.57
N ASP A 33 3.81 -12.23 -0.47
CA ASP A 33 3.84 -13.53 -1.14
C ASP A 33 5.03 -13.59 -2.11
N LEU A 34 6.24 -13.82 -1.57
CA LEU A 34 7.51 -13.79 -2.31
C LEU A 34 7.53 -14.75 -3.51
N ASP A 35 6.82 -15.87 -3.43
CA ASP A 35 6.72 -16.83 -4.55
C ASP A 35 6.04 -16.20 -5.77
N LYS A 36 5.06 -15.32 -5.53
CA LYS A 36 4.29 -14.63 -6.57
C LYS A 36 4.80 -13.24 -6.92
N VAL A 37 5.80 -12.72 -6.21
CA VAL A 37 6.47 -11.47 -6.62
C VAL A 37 7.01 -11.64 -8.02
N THR A 38 6.80 -10.64 -8.88
CA THR A 38 7.41 -10.59 -10.20
C THR A 38 8.18 -9.29 -10.36
N THR A 39 9.32 -9.35 -11.03
CA THR A 39 10.14 -8.20 -11.34
C THR A 39 10.38 -8.17 -12.84
N LEU A 40 10.12 -7.04 -13.48
CA LEU A 40 10.38 -6.86 -14.90
C LEU A 40 11.65 -6.02 -15.10
N ASN A 41 12.35 -6.33 -16.19
CA ASN A 41 13.64 -5.75 -16.57
C ASN A 41 14.78 -6.04 -15.58
N GLU A 42 14.72 -7.15 -14.84
CA GLU A 42 15.86 -7.65 -14.07
C GLU A 42 16.84 -8.44 -14.96
N SER A 43 18.14 -8.23 -14.78
CA SER A 43 19.16 -8.95 -15.56
C SER A 43 19.25 -10.44 -15.20
N ILE A 44 18.96 -10.78 -13.94
CA ILE A 44 18.90 -12.17 -13.45
C ILE A 44 17.47 -12.46 -13.00
N ASP A 45 16.83 -13.43 -13.63
CA ASP A 45 15.46 -13.86 -13.29
C ASP A 45 15.36 -14.27 -11.80
N GLY A 46 14.41 -13.66 -11.09
CA GLY A 46 14.13 -13.89 -9.68
C GLY A 46 15.03 -13.14 -8.71
N ALA A 47 15.96 -12.30 -9.17
CA ALA A 47 16.81 -11.48 -8.30
C ALA A 47 16.03 -10.41 -7.53
N GLY A 48 15.03 -9.81 -8.16
CA GLY A 48 14.15 -8.79 -7.57
C GLY A 48 13.30 -9.29 -6.41
N LYS A 49 13.15 -10.61 -6.23
CA LYS A 49 12.48 -11.17 -5.05
C LYS A 49 13.38 -11.12 -3.81
N LYS A 50 14.70 -11.17 -4.01
CA LYS A 50 15.68 -11.31 -2.93
C LYS A 50 16.01 -10.01 -2.22
N VAL A 51 15.70 -8.86 -2.85
CA VAL A 51 15.88 -7.53 -2.23
C VAL A 51 14.84 -7.24 -1.15
N PHE A 52 13.75 -8.01 -1.11
CA PHE A 52 12.79 -8.00 0.00
C PHE A 52 13.31 -8.88 1.13
N LYS A 53 14.02 -8.27 2.07
CA LYS A 53 14.62 -8.94 3.24
C LYS A 53 14.23 -8.22 4.52
N VAL A 54 14.53 -8.84 5.65
CA VAL A 54 14.36 -8.22 6.97
C VAL A 54 15.34 -7.06 7.15
N MET A 55 14.91 -6.03 7.89
CA MET A 55 15.72 -4.83 8.14
C MET A 55 17.11 -5.13 8.71
N GLU A 56 17.26 -6.18 9.52
CA GLU A 56 18.54 -6.61 10.10
C GLU A 56 19.57 -7.01 9.03
N ASN A 57 19.10 -7.53 7.89
CA ASN A 57 19.95 -7.96 6.77
C ASN A 57 20.08 -6.86 5.71
N ARG A 58 19.63 -5.63 5.95
CA ARG A 58 19.65 -4.56 4.94
C ARG A 58 21.05 -4.25 4.41
N ASP A 59 22.07 -4.37 5.27
CA ASP A 59 23.48 -4.12 4.93
C ASP A 59 24.12 -5.24 4.11
N ASP A 60 23.46 -6.40 3.98
CA ASP A 60 23.95 -7.51 3.18
C ASP A 60 23.84 -7.21 1.68
N ARG A 61 24.97 -6.93 1.01
CA ARG A 61 25.03 -6.63 -0.42
C ARG A 61 25.25 -7.87 -1.31
N THR A 62 25.16 -9.08 -0.76
CA THR A 62 25.35 -10.31 -1.53
C THR A 62 24.21 -10.57 -2.51
N GLU A 63 22.98 -10.22 -2.13
CA GLU A 63 21.79 -10.34 -2.96
C GLU A 63 21.33 -8.96 -3.41
N PHE A 64 21.17 -8.79 -4.71
CA PHE A 64 20.78 -7.53 -5.35
C PHE A 64 20.01 -7.81 -6.63
N VAL A 65 19.32 -6.79 -7.11
CA VAL A 65 18.74 -6.77 -8.46
C VAL A 65 19.38 -5.63 -9.24
N GLU A 66 19.73 -5.94 -10.47
CA GLU A 66 20.31 -5.02 -11.46
C GLU A 66 19.40 -5.06 -12.68
N SER A 67 19.16 -3.90 -13.30
CA SER A 67 18.38 -3.81 -14.51
C SER A 67 19.20 -4.23 -15.74
N ASP A 68 18.54 -4.77 -16.77
CA ASP A 68 19.24 -5.42 -17.91
C ASP A 68 19.43 -4.49 -19.12
N CYS A 69 18.39 -3.76 -19.52
CA CYS A 69 18.38 -3.01 -20.78
C CYS A 69 18.45 -1.49 -20.58
N ASP A 70 17.83 -0.99 -19.52
CA ASP A 70 17.75 0.42 -19.17
C ASP A 70 17.63 0.55 -17.64
N HIS A 71 17.48 1.77 -17.13
CA HIS A 71 17.42 2.05 -15.70
C HIS A 71 16.07 1.73 -15.06
N GLU A 72 15.06 1.31 -15.84
CA GLU A 72 13.72 1.08 -15.31
C GLU A 72 13.62 -0.30 -14.66
N LEU A 73 12.98 -0.38 -13.49
CA LEU A 73 12.67 -1.66 -12.83
C LEU A 73 11.23 -1.63 -12.35
N LEU A 74 10.47 -2.69 -12.61
CA LEU A 74 9.08 -2.79 -12.15
C LEU A 74 8.92 -3.99 -11.23
N PHE A 75 8.59 -3.73 -9.97
CA PHE A 75 8.30 -4.74 -8.97
C PHE A 75 6.79 -4.86 -8.80
N ASN A 76 6.24 -6.05 -8.93
CA ASN A 76 4.85 -6.38 -8.60
C ASN A 76 4.82 -7.22 -7.33
N ILE A 77 4.23 -6.68 -6.28
CA ILE A 77 4.33 -7.19 -4.92
C ILE A 77 2.93 -7.57 -4.43
N PRO A 78 2.54 -8.85 -4.56
CA PRO A 78 1.33 -9.35 -3.95
C PRO A 78 1.54 -9.55 -2.43
N PHE A 79 0.55 -9.15 -1.64
CA PHE A 79 0.50 -9.45 -0.21
C PHE A 79 -0.36 -10.69 0.05
N THR A 80 -0.14 -11.35 1.19
CA THR A 80 -0.92 -12.52 1.62
C THR A 80 -2.29 -12.17 2.19
N GLY A 81 -2.66 -10.89 2.17
CA GLY A 81 -3.91 -10.34 2.67
C GLY A 81 -3.90 -8.83 2.61
N HIS A 82 -4.91 -8.20 3.21
CA HIS A 82 -5.02 -6.75 3.22
C HIS A 82 -3.98 -6.11 4.15
N VAL A 83 -3.26 -5.11 3.63
CA VAL A 83 -2.25 -4.36 4.39
C VAL A 83 -2.48 -2.87 4.29
N ARG A 84 -2.03 -2.14 5.31
CA ARG A 84 -1.86 -0.69 5.29
C ARG A 84 -0.37 -0.38 5.22
N ILE A 85 0.09 0.23 4.13
CA ILE A 85 1.48 0.67 4.01
C ILE A 85 1.57 2.15 4.35
N THR A 86 2.53 2.49 5.20
CA THR A 86 2.74 3.84 5.75
C THR A 86 4.12 4.39 5.43
N GLY A 87 5.09 3.54 5.07
CA GLY A 87 6.43 3.96 4.69
C GLY A 87 7.15 2.93 3.83
N LEU A 88 8.18 3.41 3.16
CA LEU A 88 9.04 2.66 2.26
C LEU A 88 10.48 3.11 2.48
N SER A 89 11.42 2.18 2.42
CA SER A 89 12.86 2.43 2.36
C SER A 89 13.47 1.63 1.23
N ILE A 90 14.39 2.24 0.50
CA ILE A 90 15.09 1.61 -0.63
C ILE A 90 16.57 1.91 -0.46
N ILE A 91 17.41 0.89 -0.68
CA ILE A 91 18.87 1.03 -0.71
C ILE A 91 19.34 0.62 -2.10
N GLY A 92 19.91 1.57 -2.82
CA GLY A 92 20.67 1.31 -4.04
C GLY A 92 22.18 1.34 -3.79
N ASP A 93 22.95 1.43 -4.87
CA ASP A 93 24.40 1.53 -4.80
C ASP A 93 24.90 2.91 -4.33
N GLU A 94 26.20 3.02 -4.07
CA GLU A 94 26.84 4.29 -3.71
C GLU A 94 27.06 5.22 -4.92
N ASP A 95 26.90 4.69 -6.14
CA ASP A 95 27.10 5.39 -7.40
C ASP A 95 25.79 5.93 -8.02
N GLY A 96 25.84 6.35 -9.29
CA GLY A 96 24.68 6.89 -10.01
C GLY A 96 23.59 5.85 -10.33
N SER A 97 23.84 4.56 -10.12
CA SER A 97 22.88 3.46 -10.33
C SER A 97 21.82 3.37 -9.21
N HIS A 98 21.96 4.19 -8.15
CA HIS A 98 20.95 4.28 -7.11
C HIS A 98 19.61 4.80 -7.68
N PRO A 99 18.46 4.22 -7.30
CA PRO A 99 17.16 4.74 -7.69
C PRO A 99 16.98 6.21 -7.26
N ALA A 100 16.59 7.07 -8.18
CA ALA A 100 16.36 8.50 -7.93
C ALA A 100 14.88 8.86 -7.91
N LYS A 101 14.04 8.15 -8.67
CA LYS A 101 12.61 8.39 -8.69
C LYS A 101 11.83 7.09 -8.76
N ILE A 102 10.80 6.98 -7.92
CA ILE A 102 9.87 5.87 -7.93
C ILE A 102 8.43 6.33 -8.09
N ARG A 103 7.64 5.48 -8.73
CA ARG A 103 6.21 5.64 -8.95
C ARG A 103 5.51 4.42 -8.36
N LEU A 104 4.52 4.67 -7.50
CA LEU A 104 3.81 3.64 -6.76
C LEU A 104 2.38 3.52 -7.28
N PHE A 105 1.92 2.29 -7.43
CA PHE A 105 0.57 1.98 -7.87
C PHE A 105 -0.05 0.91 -6.97
N LYS A 106 -1.31 1.10 -6.58
CA LYS A 106 -2.02 0.15 -5.71
C LYS A 106 -2.96 -0.76 -6.48
N ASP A 107 -3.13 -1.98 -5.97
CA ASP A 107 -4.18 -2.94 -6.37
C ASP A 107 -4.28 -3.17 -7.88
N ARG A 108 -3.12 -3.23 -8.54
CA ARG A 108 -2.99 -3.60 -9.95
C ARG A 108 -2.11 -4.82 -10.07
N ASP A 109 -2.74 -5.96 -10.27
CA ASP A 109 -2.04 -7.22 -10.46
C ASP A 109 -1.29 -7.21 -11.80
N ALA A 110 -0.07 -7.78 -11.80
CA ALA A 110 0.72 -8.03 -13.01
C ALA A 110 0.89 -6.80 -13.93
N MET A 111 1.25 -5.65 -13.35
CA MET A 111 1.53 -4.43 -14.11
C MET A 111 2.71 -4.63 -15.07
N ALA A 112 2.58 -4.14 -16.31
CA ALA A 112 3.65 -4.00 -17.28
C ALA A 112 4.04 -2.53 -17.49
N PHE A 113 5.15 -2.29 -18.22
CA PHE A 113 5.62 -0.92 -18.49
C PHE A 113 4.61 -0.08 -19.29
N ASP A 114 3.87 -0.69 -20.21
CA ASP A 114 2.80 0.00 -20.97
C ASP A 114 1.69 0.53 -20.05
N ASP A 115 1.38 -0.21 -18.99
CA ASP A 115 0.37 0.17 -17.99
C ASP A 115 0.87 1.32 -17.09
N CYS A 116 2.18 1.54 -16.99
CA CYS A 116 2.77 2.56 -16.14
C CYS A 116 2.59 4.00 -16.69
N SER A 117 2.04 4.14 -17.91
CA SER A 117 1.77 5.45 -18.53
C SER A 117 0.67 6.26 -17.81
N ILE A 118 -0.11 5.62 -16.95
CA ILE A 118 -1.16 6.24 -16.14
C ILE A 118 -0.60 7.04 -14.95
N GLU A 119 -1.46 7.86 -14.33
CA GLU A 119 -1.11 8.60 -13.12
C GLU A 119 -0.79 7.62 -11.97
N ALA A 120 0.34 7.83 -11.31
CA ALA A 120 0.76 7.04 -10.16
C ALA A 120 -0.03 7.45 -8.91
N ASP A 121 -0.31 6.50 -8.02
CA ASP A 121 -0.93 6.81 -6.73
C ASP A 121 -0.01 7.70 -5.89
N GLN A 122 1.31 7.49 -5.96
CA GLN A 122 2.28 8.38 -5.35
C GLN A 122 3.60 8.32 -6.10
N GLU A 123 4.19 9.48 -6.36
CA GLU A 123 5.56 9.61 -6.86
C GLU A 123 6.45 10.12 -5.73
N ILE A 124 7.69 9.60 -5.67
CA ILE A 124 8.65 9.94 -4.62
C ILE A 124 10.01 10.14 -5.29
N ASP A 125 10.60 11.30 -5.04
CA ASP A 125 12.00 11.57 -5.35
C ASP A 125 12.86 11.05 -4.21
N LEU A 126 13.72 10.10 -4.54
CA LEU A 126 14.65 9.45 -3.64
C LEU A 126 15.95 10.26 -3.55
N LYS A 127 16.66 10.07 -2.46
CA LYS A 127 18.04 10.51 -2.25
C LYS A 127 18.96 9.30 -2.34
N GLN A 128 20.19 9.53 -2.80
CA GLN A 128 21.26 8.52 -2.67
C GLN A 128 21.47 8.24 -1.18
N ASP A 129 21.08 7.04 -0.76
CA ASP A 129 21.16 6.61 0.63
C ASP A 129 21.58 5.14 0.69
N PRO A 130 22.89 4.88 0.61
CA PRO A 130 23.44 3.51 0.61
C PRO A 130 23.28 2.78 1.95
N ARG A 131 22.71 3.44 2.97
CA ARG A 131 22.49 2.90 4.32
C ARG A 131 21.01 2.75 4.69
N GLY A 132 20.08 3.22 3.84
CA GLY A 132 18.64 3.15 4.09
C GLY A 132 18.23 3.82 5.41
N LEU A 133 18.78 4.99 5.69
CA LEU A 133 18.44 5.86 6.82
C LEU A 133 17.23 6.74 6.53
N VAL A 134 16.93 7.01 5.26
CA VAL A 134 15.80 7.82 4.83
C VAL A 134 14.53 6.96 4.77
N ASP A 135 13.53 7.34 5.56
CA ASP A 135 12.17 6.82 5.47
C ASP A 135 11.34 7.69 4.52
N TYR A 136 10.69 7.06 3.55
CA TYR A 136 9.78 7.72 2.63
C TYR A 136 8.34 7.43 3.04
N PRO A 137 7.62 8.40 3.63
CA PRO A 137 6.26 8.18 4.10
C PRO A 137 5.29 8.03 2.92
N LEU A 138 4.44 7.01 2.99
CA LEU A 138 3.35 6.80 2.05
C LEU A 138 2.05 7.38 2.59
N LYS A 139 1.21 7.89 1.69
CA LYS A 139 -0.11 8.43 2.06
C LYS A 139 -1.02 7.29 2.48
N ALA A 140 -1.25 7.15 3.79
CA ALA A 140 -2.15 6.14 4.34
C ALA A 140 -3.58 6.22 3.79
N SER A 141 -4.04 7.39 3.30
CA SER A 141 -5.33 7.53 2.62
C SER A 141 -5.38 6.82 1.26
N LYS A 142 -4.22 6.65 0.60
CA LYS A 142 -4.10 5.94 -0.68
C LYS A 142 -3.78 4.47 -0.47
N PHE A 143 -2.84 4.16 0.42
CA PHE A 143 -2.31 2.81 0.69
C PHE A 143 -2.84 2.20 2.00
N GLY A 144 -4.06 2.59 2.38
CA GLY A 144 -4.68 2.22 3.65
C GLY A 144 -5.25 0.81 3.70
N ASN A 145 -5.56 0.24 2.54
CA ASN A 145 -6.13 -1.09 2.40
C ASN A 145 -5.79 -1.58 0.98
N ILE A 146 -4.63 -2.24 0.85
CA ILE A 146 -4.15 -2.75 -0.44
C ILE A 146 -3.85 -4.25 -0.30
N HIS A 147 -3.99 -4.96 -1.40
CA HIS A 147 -3.61 -6.37 -1.55
C HIS A 147 -2.44 -6.55 -2.53
N HIS A 148 -2.21 -5.56 -3.39
CA HIS A 148 -1.09 -5.56 -4.33
C HIS A 148 -0.43 -4.17 -4.38
N LEU A 149 0.90 -4.14 -4.46
CA LEU A 149 1.69 -2.92 -4.65
C LEU A 149 2.62 -3.09 -5.84
N SER A 150 2.57 -2.17 -6.79
CA SER A 150 3.56 -2.09 -7.86
C SER A 150 4.49 -0.89 -7.64
N ILE A 151 5.79 -1.13 -7.73
CA ILE A 151 6.84 -0.12 -7.60
C ILE A 151 7.59 -0.04 -8.92
N LEU A 152 7.45 1.09 -9.61
CA LEU A 152 8.26 1.40 -10.79
C LEU A 152 9.41 2.31 -10.36
N VAL A 153 10.64 1.90 -10.60
CA VAL A 153 11.80 2.80 -10.64
C VAL A 153 11.83 3.44 -12.02
N SER A 154 11.63 4.75 -12.08
CA SER A 154 11.50 5.50 -13.35
C SER A 154 12.73 6.35 -13.68
N ALA A 155 13.67 6.48 -12.75
CA ALA A 155 14.93 7.21 -12.94
C ALA A 155 15.95 6.78 -11.88
N ASN A 156 17.23 6.87 -12.23
CA ASN A 156 18.37 6.77 -11.32
C ASN A 156 19.17 8.10 -11.33
N PHE A 157 20.35 8.12 -10.70
CA PHE A 157 21.20 9.31 -10.60
C PHE A 157 22.17 9.50 -11.79
N GLY A 158 21.89 8.88 -12.95
CA GLY A 158 22.58 9.16 -14.20
C GLY A 158 23.41 8.02 -14.77
N GLU A 159 23.24 6.79 -14.29
CA GLU A 159 23.81 5.58 -14.90
C GLU A 159 22.81 4.94 -15.88
N ASP A 160 23.30 4.03 -16.72
CA ASP A 160 22.44 3.31 -17.68
C ASP A 160 21.58 2.24 -16.98
N GLU A 161 22.09 1.67 -15.89
CA GLU A 161 21.47 0.57 -15.14
C GLU A 161 21.14 1.01 -13.70
N THR A 162 20.13 0.38 -13.10
CA THR A 162 19.71 0.60 -11.72
C THR A 162 20.05 -0.60 -10.86
N LYS A 163 20.65 -0.37 -9.69
CA LYS A 163 20.95 -1.40 -8.70
C LYS A 163 20.18 -1.16 -7.41
N VAL A 164 19.50 -2.20 -6.94
CA VAL A 164 18.78 -2.20 -5.67
C VAL A 164 19.24 -3.38 -4.82
N TYR A 165 19.62 -3.11 -3.58
CA TYR A 165 20.06 -4.11 -2.60
C TYR A 165 18.98 -4.42 -1.56
N TYR A 166 18.09 -3.47 -1.29
CA TYR A 166 17.06 -3.62 -0.27
C TYR A 166 15.82 -2.79 -0.59
N ILE A 167 14.65 -3.41 -0.39
CA ILE A 167 13.37 -2.73 -0.33
C ILE A 167 12.68 -3.11 0.98
N GLY A 168 12.49 -2.13 1.86
CA GLY A 168 11.80 -2.26 3.13
C GLY A 168 10.42 -1.60 3.08
N LEU A 169 9.38 -2.32 3.45
CA LEU A 169 8.02 -1.80 3.58
C LEU A 169 7.62 -1.73 5.06
N ARG A 170 7.03 -0.59 5.46
CA ARG A 170 6.55 -0.31 6.81
C ARG A 170 5.05 -0.12 6.81
N GLY A 171 4.36 -0.82 7.71
CA GLY A 171 2.90 -0.83 7.69
C GLY A 171 2.28 -1.71 8.76
N GLU A 172 1.02 -2.04 8.56
CA GLU A 172 0.25 -2.93 9.43
C GLU A 172 -0.55 -3.91 8.57
N PHE A 173 -0.49 -5.19 8.92
CA PHE A 173 -1.37 -6.20 8.36
C PHE A 173 -2.78 -6.04 8.93
N GLN A 174 -3.78 -5.97 8.04
CA GLN A 174 -5.18 -5.91 8.41
C GLN A 174 -5.73 -7.33 8.36
N HIS A 175 -5.92 -7.93 9.54
CA HIS A 175 -6.53 -9.24 9.61
C HIS A 175 -7.88 -9.19 8.91
N GLU A 176 -8.06 -10.00 7.86
CA GLU A 176 -9.33 -10.14 7.16
C GLU A 176 -10.44 -10.30 8.19
N PHE A 177 -11.34 -9.33 8.23
CA PHE A 177 -12.60 -9.52 8.90
C PHE A 177 -13.29 -10.64 8.13
N ARG A 178 -13.15 -11.90 8.59
CA ARG A 178 -13.92 -13.01 8.05
C ARG A 178 -15.35 -12.53 8.06
N GLN A 179 -15.91 -12.21 6.90
CA GLN A 179 -17.34 -12.03 6.75
C GLN A 179 -17.92 -13.38 7.12
N ARG A 180 -18.25 -13.54 8.42
CA ARG A 180 -19.24 -14.51 8.83
C ARG A 180 -20.49 -14.04 8.12
N VAL A 181 -20.76 -14.61 6.95
CA VAL A 181 -22.03 -14.48 6.27
C VAL A 181 -23.06 -14.93 7.31
N ALA A 182 -23.67 -13.97 8.00
CA ALA A 182 -24.82 -14.24 8.82
C ALA A 182 -25.92 -14.61 7.83
N ILE A 183 -26.09 -15.90 7.59
CA ILE A 183 -27.26 -16.41 6.88
C ILE A 183 -28.44 -16.11 7.81
N ALA A 184 -29.02 -14.92 7.68
CA ALA A 184 -30.29 -14.60 8.28
C ALA A 184 -31.35 -15.34 7.45
N THR A 185 -31.59 -16.60 7.80
CA THR A 185 -32.79 -17.31 7.33
C THR A 185 -33.99 -16.57 7.91
N TYR A 186 -34.59 -15.68 7.11
CA TYR A 186 -35.88 -15.10 7.45
C TYR A 186 -36.94 -16.19 7.23
N GLU A 187 -37.33 -16.87 8.30
CA GLU A 187 -38.46 -17.81 8.26
C GLU A 187 -39.77 -17.04 8.06
N SER A 188 -40.08 -16.66 6.82
CA SER A 188 -41.43 -16.26 6.43
C SER A 188 -42.33 -17.49 6.34
N ARG A 189 -42.67 -18.09 7.49
CA ARG A 189 -43.86 -18.94 7.58
C ARG A 189 -44.93 -18.16 8.33
N ALA A 190 -45.97 -17.75 7.60
CA ALA A 190 -47.18 -17.22 8.22
C ALA A 190 -47.72 -18.26 9.23
N GLN A 191 -47.68 -17.93 10.52
CA GLN A 191 -48.33 -18.75 11.53
C GLN A 191 -49.83 -18.42 11.55
N LEU A 192 -50.66 -19.39 11.17
CA LEU A 192 -52.12 -19.30 11.14
C LEU A 192 -52.79 -19.05 12.51
N LYS A 193 -52.00 -18.94 13.61
CA LYS A 193 -52.50 -18.81 14.98
C LYS A 193 -52.67 -17.37 15.47
N ASP A 194 -52.25 -16.36 14.70
CA ASP A 194 -52.27 -14.97 15.16
C ASP A 194 -53.45 -14.14 14.62
N HIS A 195 -54.34 -14.75 13.83
CA HIS A 195 -55.64 -14.13 13.49
C HIS A 195 -56.74 -14.68 14.41
N LYS A 196 -56.92 -14.08 15.58
CA LYS A 196 -58.18 -14.19 16.32
C LYS A 196 -59.19 -13.23 15.70
N ASN A 197 -59.87 -13.68 14.65
CA ASN A 197 -61.12 -13.03 14.26
C ASN A 197 -62.23 -13.62 15.13
N GLU A 198 -62.64 -12.89 16.17
CA GLU A 198 -63.95 -13.09 16.76
C GLU A 198 -64.99 -12.73 15.70
N ILE A 199 -65.76 -13.71 15.26
CA ILE A 199 -66.91 -13.52 14.38
C ILE A 199 -68.08 -13.22 15.31
N PRO A 200 -68.71 -12.02 15.30
CA PRO A 200 -69.92 -11.79 16.06
C PRO A 200 -71.09 -12.53 15.38
N ASP A 201 -71.68 -13.45 16.12
CA ASP A 201 -72.84 -14.24 15.72
C ASP A 201 -74.13 -13.39 15.71
N SER A 202 -74.85 -13.43 14.58
CA SER A 202 -76.30 -13.24 14.41
C SER A 202 -77.00 -11.97 14.92
N VAL A 203 -77.68 -11.24 14.02
CA VAL A 203 -79.12 -10.93 14.23
C VAL A 203 -79.84 -11.00 12.88
N THR A 204 -80.57 -12.09 12.70
CA THR A 204 -81.67 -12.22 11.74
C THR A 204 -82.76 -11.21 12.12
N ARG A 205 -83.17 -10.34 11.22
CA ARG A 205 -84.50 -9.69 11.32
C ARG A 205 -85.25 -9.86 10.01
N SER A 206 -86.24 -10.73 10.08
CA SER A 206 -87.22 -11.10 9.06
C SER A 206 -88.09 -9.92 8.64
N LEU A 207 -88.41 -9.90 7.35
CA LEU A 207 -89.43 -9.06 6.70
C LEU A 207 -90.83 -9.41 7.20
N PHE A 208 -91.62 -8.38 7.53
CA PHE A 208 -93.03 -8.22 7.17
C PHE A 208 -93.32 -6.72 7.03
#